data_AF-A0A3C1HD13-F1
#
_entry.id   AF-A0A3C1HD13-F1
#
_cell.length_a   1.000
_cell.length_b   1.000
_cell.length_c   1.000
_cell.angle_alpha   90.00
_cell.angle_beta   90.00
_cell.angle_gamma   90.00
#
_symmetry.space_group_name_H-M   'P 1'
#
loop_
_entity.id
_entity.type
_entity.pdbx_description
1 polymer ?
#
loop_
_entity_poly.entity_id
_entity_poly.type
_entity_poly.pdbx_seq_one_letter_code
_entity_poly.pdbx_strand_id
1 'polypeptide(L)'
;MSSEPVLMSSIFIQHPWFPWVMGGGGSPSVITRPPLTVKRGIFSSLRFGGLKRTFCPLMQPEVSQSESALRLWAWVFANQKKLIQAVVGATVLGLVVYAYLDYQEGKEIKASEALSNVMPVRLKEAPTPAELAKSYLKVAADNVGTRAATHATLRAASALFQAGSYADAQAQFEKFLREDPGSPFAAQAAFGIAACMDAAGKGSEALAKYEEITKRYPSESVADQAKLATATLYASQNKPDQAYKLLDEMIQTGRGTFIQEAFQKHEELAQQFPYLRTNSAAMKPATPSLTPTPAPAPAAAAPKPAAPAPTPAPATPAKP
;
A
#
# COMPACT_ATOMS: atom_id res chain seq x y z
N MET A 1 -11.53 -47.42 -50.42
CA MET A 1 -12.41 -46.40 -49.81
C MET A 1 -12.37 -46.59 -48.30
N SER A 2 -11.33 -46.04 -47.68
CA SER A 2 -11.15 -45.97 -46.22
C SER A 2 -11.71 -44.65 -45.73
N SER A 3 -12.41 -44.66 -44.60
CA SER A 3 -12.72 -43.46 -43.84
C SER A 3 -12.33 -43.72 -42.39
N GLU A 4 -11.23 -43.09 -41.98
CA GLU A 4 -10.71 -43.10 -40.61
C GLU A 4 -11.45 -42.07 -39.75
N PRO A 5 -11.73 -42.36 -38.47
CA PRO A 5 -12.16 -41.35 -37.51
C PRO A 5 -10.95 -40.62 -36.91
N VAL A 6 -10.91 -39.29 -37.10
CA VAL A 6 -9.92 -38.40 -36.52
C VAL A 6 -10.15 -38.25 -35.02
N LEU A 7 -9.10 -38.57 -34.27
CA LEU A 7 -8.96 -38.42 -32.82
C LEU A 7 -9.22 -36.97 -32.38
N MET A 8 -10.24 -36.75 -31.56
CA MET A 8 -10.37 -35.53 -30.75
C MET A 8 -9.34 -35.60 -29.60
N SER A 9 -8.18 -34.97 -29.81
CA SER A 9 -7.24 -34.66 -28.74
C SER A 9 -7.89 -33.71 -27.74
N SER A 10 -8.27 -34.24 -26.58
CA SER A 10 -8.54 -33.45 -25.38
C SER A 10 -7.23 -32.83 -24.91
N ILE A 11 -7.00 -31.56 -25.24
CA ILE A 11 -5.90 -30.77 -24.68
C ILE A 11 -6.39 -30.15 -23.37
N PHE A 12 -6.00 -30.85 -22.31
CA PHE A 12 -6.11 -30.51 -20.91
C PHE A 12 -5.06 -29.43 -20.62
N ILE A 13 -5.46 -28.16 -20.47
CA ILE A 13 -4.54 -27.07 -20.09
C ILE A 13 -4.63 -26.87 -18.57
N GLN A 14 -3.64 -27.43 -17.88
CA GLN A 14 -3.27 -27.11 -16.51
C GLN A 14 -2.77 -25.67 -16.44
N HIS A 15 -3.42 -24.81 -15.66
CA HIS A 15 -2.86 -23.52 -15.26
C HIS A 15 -2.28 -23.60 -13.83
N PRO A 16 -0.97 -23.31 -13.64
CA PRO A 16 -0.36 -23.24 -12.33
C PRO A 16 -0.57 -21.84 -11.72
N TRP A 17 -1.32 -21.75 -10.64
CA TRP A 17 -1.41 -20.57 -9.79
C TRP A 17 -0.35 -20.65 -8.67
N PHE A 18 0.44 -19.58 -8.50
CA PHE A 18 1.45 -19.27 -7.44
C PHE A 18 2.83 -19.95 -7.45
N PRO A 19 3.91 -19.14 -7.49
CA PRO A 19 5.12 -19.40 -6.70
C PRO A 19 5.51 -18.21 -5.81
N TRP A 20 5.67 -18.46 -4.51
CA TRP A 20 6.27 -17.53 -3.55
C TRP A 20 7.75 -17.89 -3.34
N VAL A 21 8.60 -16.86 -3.41
CA VAL A 21 10.05 -16.87 -3.16
C VAL A 21 10.30 -16.67 -1.67
N MET A 22 10.99 -17.60 -1.02
CA MET A 22 11.59 -17.41 0.31
C MET A 22 13.10 -17.24 0.14
N GLY A 23 13.56 -16.00 0.28
CA GLY A 23 14.97 -15.64 0.31
C GLY A 23 15.48 -15.50 1.74
N GLY A 24 16.70 -16.01 1.95
CA GLY A 24 17.73 -15.34 2.76
C GLY A 24 17.66 -15.52 4.28
N GLY A 25 18.26 -16.60 4.78
CA GLY A 25 18.73 -16.68 6.16
C GLY A 25 19.94 -15.77 6.39
N GLY A 26 19.82 -14.87 7.37
CA GLY A 26 20.92 -14.05 7.89
C GLY A 26 20.93 -14.10 9.41
N SER A 27 22.02 -14.63 9.97
CA SER A 27 22.27 -14.85 11.40
C SER A 27 22.32 -13.56 12.23
N PRO A 28 22.02 -13.61 13.55
CA PRO A 28 22.13 -12.46 14.44
C PRO A 28 23.56 -12.30 15.00
N SER A 29 24.17 -11.15 14.75
CA SER A 29 25.46 -10.76 15.34
C SER A 29 25.25 -10.09 16.71
N VAL A 30 25.85 -10.71 17.71
CA VAL A 30 25.98 -10.27 19.11
C VAL A 30 26.85 -9.01 19.20
N ILE A 31 26.34 -7.95 19.84
CA ILE A 31 27.11 -6.73 20.12
C ILE A 31 27.51 -6.73 21.60
N THR A 32 28.76 -7.09 21.86
CA THR A 32 29.47 -6.95 23.14
C THR A 32 29.99 -5.52 23.31
N ARG A 33 29.68 -4.87 24.44
CA ARG A 33 30.27 -3.58 24.86
C ARG A 33 31.50 -3.83 25.75
N PRO A 34 32.64 -3.12 25.56
CA PRO A 34 33.79 -3.22 26.44
C PRO A 34 33.69 -2.28 27.67
N PRO A 35 34.37 -2.57 28.79
CA PRO A 35 34.34 -1.78 30.02
C PRO A 35 35.30 -0.59 30.00
N LEU A 36 34.92 0.50 30.67
CA LEU A 36 35.71 1.73 30.82
C LEU A 36 36.77 1.60 31.92
N THR A 37 37.98 1.97 31.55
CA THR A 37 39.23 1.94 32.31
C THR A 37 39.28 3.02 33.39
N VAL A 38 39.64 2.62 34.62
CA VAL A 38 39.92 3.49 35.77
C VAL A 38 41.35 4.06 35.65
N LYS A 39 41.51 5.39 35.68
CA LYS A 39 42.82 6.05 35.84
C LYS A 39 42.99 6.55 37.28
N ARG A 40 43.90 5.90 38.01
CA ARG A 40 44.48 6.37 39.27
C ARG A 40 45.48 7.49 38.98
N GLY A 41 45.34 8.62 39.67
CA GLY A 41 46.30 9.72 39.72
C GLY A 41 46.91 9.83 41.12
N ILE A 42 48.22 9.99 41.17
CA ILE A 42 49.14 9.77 42.29
C ILE A 42 49.27 11.02 43.19
N PHE A 43 49.52 10.75 44.48
CA PHE A 43 49.92 11.67 45.56
C PHE A 43 51.06 12.63 45.18
N SER A 44 50.98 13.89 45.63
CA SER A 44 52.17 14.69 45.91
C SER A 44 52.00 15.50 47.19
N SER A 45 52.96 15.29 48.08
CA SER A 45 53.14 15.83 49.43
C SER A 45 53.62 17.28 49.43
N LEU A 46 53.13 18.13 50.34
CA LEU A 46 53.88 19.30 50.82
C LEU A 46 53.61 19.57 52.31
N ARG A 47 54.68 20.01 52.99
CA ARG A 47 54.93 20.01 54.43
C ARG A 47 54.12 21.06 55.21
N PHE A 48 53.70 20.67 56.41
CA PHE A 48 53.17 21.57 57.44
C PHE A 48 54.31 22.39 58.08
N GLY A 49 54.19 23.72 58.02
CA GLY A 49 54.96 24.68 58.81
C GLY A 49 53.97 25.74 59.33
N GLY A 50 53.79 25.79 60.65
CA GLY A 50 52.72 26.54 61.28
C GLY A 50 52.91 28.05 61.24
N LEU A 51 51.83 28.77 60.91
CA LEU A 51 51.63 30.17 61.28
C LEU A 51 50.17 30.35 61.72
N LYS A 52 49.97 30.77 62.97
CA LYS A 52 48.66 31.00 63.59
C LYS A 52 47.96 32.19 62.90
N ARG A 53 46.71 32.01 62.45
CA ARG A 53 45.62 33.01 62.59
C ARG A 53 44.27 32.49 62.08
N THR A 54 43.27 32.61 62.98
CA THR A 54 41.82 32.68 62.76
C THR A 54 41.13 31.55 61.99
N PHE A 55 40.51 30.64 62.74
CA PHE A 55 39.41 29.78 62.28
C PHE A 55 38.24 30.66 61.78
N CYS A 56 38.00 30.69 60.48
CA CYS A 56 36.65 30.86 59.94
C CYS A 56 35.97 29.49 59.94
N PRO A 57 34.74 29.34 60.45
CA PRO A 57 33.98 28.13 60.19
C PRO A 57 33.61 28.20 58.70
N LEU A 58 34.31 27.45 57.85
CA LEU A 58 33.81 27.20 56.51
C LEU A 58 32.52 26.41 56.66
N MET A 59 31.45 27.18 56.48
CA MET A 59 30.07 26.78 56.28
C MET A 59 30.01 25.46 55.53
N GLN A 60 29.24 24.54 56.09
CA GLN A 60 28.92 23.22 55.52
C GLN A 60 28.48 23.37 54.06
N PRO A 61 28.58 22.31 53.23
CA PRO A 61 27.94 22.33 51.92
C PRO A 61 26.43 22.52 52.13
N GLU A 62 25.94 23.75 51.98
CA GLU A 62 24.54 23.98 51.69
C GLU A 62 24.31 23.38 50.30
N VAL A 63 23.92 22.11 50.32
CA VAL A 63 23.20 21.50 49.21
C VAL A 63 21.98 22.39 49.03
N SER A 64 22.05 23.33 48.09
CA SER A 64 20.92 24.10 47.62
C SER A 64 19.95 23.14 46.94
N GLN A 65 19.21 22.40 47.77
CA GLN A 65 18.06 21.64 47.33
C GLN A 65 17.16 22.66 46.64
N SER A 66 17.00 22.49 45.33
CA SER A 66 16.26 23.43 44.51
C SER A 66 14.90 23.68 45.16
N GLU A 67 14.57 24.94 45.38
CA GLU A 67 13.34 25.35 46.06
C GLU A 67 12.09 24.75 45.38
N SER A 68 12.17 24.51 44.07
CA SER A 68 11.19 23.77 43.28
C SER A 68 11.06 22.30 43.67
N ALA A 69 12.16 21.59 43.96
CA ALA A 69 12.12 20.21 44.42
C ALA A 69 11.51 20.08 45.83
N LEU A 70 11.86 20.99 46.74
CA LEU A 70 11.28 21.03 48.10
C LEU A 70 9.77 21.34 48.07
N ARG A 71 9.35 22.30 47.25
CA ARG A 71 7.92 22.63 47.06
C ARG A 71 7.14 21.49 46.42
N LEU A 72 7.72 20.80 45.44
CA LEU A 72 7.11 19.63 44.79
C LEU A 72 7.00 18.47 45.78
N TRP A 73 8.03 18.23 46.60
CA TRP A 73 8.00 17.25 47.70
C TRP A 73 6.91 17.55 48.74
N ALA A 74 6.82 18.81 49.19
CA ALA A 74 5.80 19.24 50.15
C ALA A 74 4.38 19.06 49.58
N TRP A 75 4.18 19.37 48.30
CA TRP A 75 2.90 19.18 47.61
C TRP A 75 2.54 17.70 47.43
N VAL A 76 3.49 16.84 47.05
CA VAL A 76 3.27 15.39 46.90
C VAL A 76 2.82 14.77 48.22
N PHE A 77 3.43 15.15 49.34
CA PHE A 77 2.99 14.70 50.66
C PHE A 77 1.63 15.26 51.05
N ALA A 78 1.37 16.54 50.80
CA ALA A 78 0.07 17.16 51.04
C ALA A 78 -1.06 16.49 50.25
N ASN A 79 -0.76 15.99 49.05
CA ASN A 79 -1.72 15.34 48.14
C ASN A 79 -1.55 13.81 48.05
N GLN A 80 -0.81 13.18 48.97
CA GLN A 80 -0.43 11.77 48.87
C GLN A 80 -1.62 10.82 48.67
N LYS A 81 -2.73 11.05 49.37
CA LYS A 81 -3.96 10.23 49.24
C LYS A 81 -4.61 10.36 47.85
N LYS A 82 -4.65 11.57 47.29
CA LYS A 82 -5.20 11.83 45.95
C LYS A 82 -4.31 11.24 44.86
N LEU A 83 -2.98 11.30 45.04
CA LEU A 83 -2.03 10.65 44.14
C LEU A 83 -2.15 9.13 44.18
N ILE A 84 -2.31 8.52 45.35
CA ILE A 84 -2.56 7.07 45.47
C ILE A 84 -3.87 6.69 44.77
N GLN A 85 -4.95 7.43 44.97
CA GLN A 85 -6.22 7.19 44.27
C GLN A 85 -6.08 7.33 42.75
N ALA A 86 -5.30 8.32 42.27
CA ALA A 86 -5.03 8.49 40.85
C ALA A 86 -4.21 7.34 40.27
N VAL A 87 -3.17 6.87 40.96
CA VAL A 87 -2.35 5.73 40.54
C VAL A 87 -3.19 4.45 40.53
N VAL A 88 -3.95 4.18 41.58
CA VAL A 88 -4.86 3.02 41.64
C VAL A 88 -5.90 3.07 40.53
N GLY A 89 -6.51 4.24 40.30
CA GLY A 89 -7.43 4.45 39.19
C GLY A 89 -6.78 4.19 37.82
N ALA A 90 -5.56 4.67 37.61
CA ALA A 90 -4.80 4.42 36.38
C ALA A 90 -4.43 2.93 36.22
N THR A 91 -4.04 2.23 37.29
CA THR A 91 -3.74 0.80 37.25
C THR A 91 -4.99 -0.02 36.96
N VAL A 92 -6.13 0.28 37.60
CA VAL A 92 -7.41 -0.39 37.32
C VAL A 92 -7.84 -0.14 35.88
N LEU A 93 -7.75 1.11 35.40
CA LEU A 93 -8.04 1.42 33.99
C LEU A 93 -7.12 0.65 33.04
N GLY A 94 -5.82 0.59 33.35
CA GLY A 94 -4.86 -0.20 32.59
C GLY A 94 -5.20 -1.69 32.54
N LEU A 95 -5.61 -2.29 33.67
CA LEU A 95 -6.04 -3.68 33.72
C LEU A 95 -7.33 -3.93 32.94
N VAL A 96 -8.29 -3.00 33.00
CA VAL A 96 -9.53 -3.09 32.22
C VAL A 96 -9.24 -3.01 30.72
N VAL A 97 -8.38 -2.08 30.30
CA VAL A 97 -7.95 -1.96 28.90
C VAL A 97 -7.18 -3.22 28.48
N TYR A 98 -6.27 -3.72 29.30
CA TYR A 98 -5.53 -4.96 29.02
C TYR A 98 -6.48 -6.16 28.86
N ALA A 99 -7.40 -6.37 29.81
CA ALA A 99 -8.38 -7.45 29.73
C ALA A 99 -9.30 -7.31 28.51
N TYR A 100 -9.65 -6.09 28.11
CA TYR A 100 -10.41 -5.84 26.89
C TYR A 100 -9.61 -6.19 25.62
N LEU A 101 -8.33 -5.82 25.56
CA LEU A 101 -7.46 -6.16 24.44
C LEU A 101 -7.22 -7.68 24.35
N ASP A 102 -6.92 -8.35 25.48
CA ASP A 102 -6.76 -9.81 25.56
C ASP A 102 -8.03 -10.56 25.14
N TYR A 103 -9.20 -10.06 25.55
CA TYR A 103 -10.50 -10.60 25.12
C TYR A 103 -10.72 -10.45 23.60
N GLN A 104 -10.30 -9.34 23.00
CA GLN A 104 -10.38 -9.12 21.55
C GLN A 104 -9.40 -10.05 20.79
N GLU A 105 -8.16 -10.20 21.27
CA GLU A 105 -7.19 -11.11 20.69
C GLU A 105 -7.66 -12.57 20.75
N GLY A 106 -8.26 -12.99 21.87
CA GLY A 106 -8.84 -14.32 22.01
C GLY A 106 -9.99 -14.61 21.04
N LYS A 107 -10.76 -13.60 20.62
CA LYS A 107 -11.79 -13.73 19.58
C LYS A 107 -11.17 -13.95 18.20
N GLU A 108 -10.15 -13.17 17.86
CA GLU A 108 -9.46 -13.25 16.58
C GLU A 108 -8.79 -14.63 16.37
N ILE A 109 -8.18 -15.20 17.42
CA ILE A 109 -7.54 -16.52 17.34
C ILE A 109 -8.56 -17.60 16.97
N LYS A 110 -9.67 -17.69 17.70
CA LYS A 110 -10.74 -18.69 17.44
C LYS A 110 -11.37 -18.51 16.07
N ALA A 111 -11.58 -17.26 15.65
CA ALA A 111 -12.13 -16.95 14.34
C ALA A 111 -11.17 -17.34 13.20
N SER A 112 -9.87 -17.13 13.38
CA SER A 112 -8.84 -17.52 12.42
C SER A 112 -8.70 -19.04 12.28
N GLU A 113 -8.84 -19.77 13.39
CA GLU A 113 -8.89 -21.24 13.41
C GLU A 113 -10.12 -21.76 12.65
N ALA A 114 -11.30 -21.21 12.94
CA ALA A 114 -12.53 -21.56 12.24
C ALA A 114 -12.41 -21.30 10.72
N LEU A 115 -11.79 -20.20 10.32
CA LEU A 115 -11.55 -19.87 8.91
C LEU A 115 -10.59 -20.87 8.23
N SER A 116 -9.53 -21.30 8.92
CA SER A 116 -8.57 -22.28 8.42
C SER A 116 -9.23 -23.65 8.20
N ASN A 117 -10.11 -24.06 9.10
CA ASN A 117 -10.81 -25.35 9.06
C ASN A 117 -11.83 -25.48 7.92
N VAL A 118 -12.20 -24.38 7.24
CA VAL A 118 -13.11 -24.42 6.09
C VAL A 118 -12.47 -25.12 4.88
N MET A 119 -11.15 -25.03 4.73
CA MET A 119 -10.43 -25.67 3.63
C MET A 119 -9.20 -26.38 4.17
N PRO A 120 -9.37 -27.55 4.81
CA PRO A 120 -8.22 -28.33 5.26
C PRO A 120 -7.41 -28.76 4.03
N VAL A 121 -6.09 -28.62 4.12
CA VAL A 121 -5.12 -28.91 3.04
C VAL A 121 -5.24 -30.34 2.49
N ARG A 122 -5.91 -31.25 3.20
CA ARG A 122 -6.17 -32.62 2.77
C ARG A 122 -7.67 -32.91 2.64
N LEU A 123 -8.28 -32.42 1.57
CA LEU A 123 -9.57 -32.92 1.14
C LEU A 123 -9.37 -34.02 0.11
N LYS A 124 -10.04 -35.16 0.33
CA LYS A 124 -10.08 -36.27 -0.64
C LYS A 124 -10.89 -35.89 -1.88
N GLU A 125 -11.76 -34.89 -1.75
CA GLU A 125 -12.63 -34.37 -2.79
C GLU A 125 -12.84 -32.86 -2.57
N ALA A 126 -12.67 -32.04 -3.61
CA ALA A 126 -12.80 -30.59 -3.48
C ALA A 126 -14.29 -30.22 -3.32
N PRO A 127 -14.68 -29.46 -2.27
CA PRO A 127 -16.06 -29.06 -2.06
C PRO A 127 -16.50 -28.18 -3.23
N THR A 128 -17.79 -28.23 -3.55
CA THR A 128 -18.32 -27.37 -4.61
C THR A 128 -18.17 -25.89 -4.21
N PRO A 129 -17.97 -24.97 -5.16
CA PRO A 129 -17.87 -23.54 -4.84
C PRO A 129 -19.06 -23.01 -4.04
N ALA A 130 -20.26 -23.56 -4.27
CA ALA A 130 -21.48 -23.20 -3.55
C ALA A 130 -21.47 -23.69 -2.08
N GLU A 131 -20.97 -24.89 -1.79
CA GLU A 131 -20.82 -25.38 -0.42
C GLU A 131 -19.73 -24.62 0.33
N LEU A 132 -18.63 -24.33 -0.36
CA LEU A 132 -17.52 -23.54 0.17
C LEU A 132 -17.97 -22.11 0.54
N ALA A 133 -18.82 -21.50 -0.29
CA ALA A 133 -19.44 -20.23 0.05
C ALA A 133 -20.23 -20.31 1.35
N LYS A 134 -21.07 -21.33 1.52
CA LYS A 134 -21.90 -21.50 2.72
C LYS A 134 -21.06 -21.69 3.99
N SER A 135 -19.98 -22.45 3.92
CA SER A 135 -19.09 -22.65 5.07
C SER A 135 -18.36 -21.36 5.46
N TYR A 136 -17.87 -20.58 4.49
CA TYR A 136 -17.28 -19.27 4.77
C TYR A 136 -18.30 -18.26 5.33
N LEU A 137 -19.53 -18.23 4.80
CA LEU A 137 -20.60 -17.38 5.33
C LEU A 137 -20.94 -17.72 6.78
N LYS A 138 -20.94 -19.02 7.13
CA LYS A 138 -21.14 -19.45 8.51
C LYS A 138 -20.05 -18.92 9.43
N VAL A 139 -18.77 -19.05 9.04
CA VAL A 139 -17.65 -18.50 9.83
C VAL A 139 -17.76 -16.98 9.98
N ALA A 140 -18.15 -16.28 8.93
CA ALA A 140 -18.37 -14.84 8.98
C ALA A 140 -19.51 -14.44 9.94
N ALA A 141 -20.61 -15.20 9.94
CA ALA A 141 -21.77 -14.97 10.81
C ALA A 141 -21.48 -15.31 12.29
N ASP A 142 -20.68 -16.34 12.55
CA ASP A 142 -20.34 -16.76 13.91
C ASP A 142 -19.27 -15.85 14.56
N ASN A 143 -18.49 -15.12 13.76
CA ASN A 143 -17.34 -14.34 14.23
C ASN A 143 -17.41 -12.83 13.88
N VAL A 144 -18.61 -12.25 13.82
CA VAL A 144 -18.84 -10.85 13.42
C VAL A 144 -17.93 -9.87 14.19
N GLY A 145 -17.32 -8.93 13.45
CA GLY A 145 -16.45 -7.89 14.01
C GLY A 145 -14.98 -8.29 14.14
N THR A 146 -14.62 -9.53 13.79
CA THR A 146 -13.22 -9.98 13.70
C THR A 146 -12.67 -9.80 12.28
N ARG A 147 -11.35 -9.64 12.16
CA ARG A 147 -10.65 -9.63 10.85
C ARG A 147 -10.80 -10.96 10.12
N ALA A 148 -10.88 -12.06 10.86
CA ALA A 148 -11.13 -13.36 10.27
C ALA A 148 -12.53 -13.44 9.64
N ALA A 149 -13.56 -12.82 10.23
CA ALA A 149 -14.90 -12.77 9.63
C ALA A 149 -14.99 -11.89 8.39
N THR A 150 -14.29 -10.75 8.35
CA THR A 150 -14.22 -9.93 7.13
C THR A 150 -13.51 -10.69 6.01
N HIS A 151 -12.41 -11.37 6.33
CA HIS A 151 -11.70 -12.21 5.36
C HIS A 151 -12.52 -13.44 4.91
N ALA A 152 -13.29 -14.05 5.84
CA ALA A 152 -14.26 -15.10 5.52
C ALA A 152 -15.32 -14.59 4.54
N THR A 153 -15.83 -13.38 4.74
CA THR A 153 -16.83 -12.75 3.86
C THR A 153 -16.29 -12.54 2.45
N LEU A 154 -15.05 -12.08 2.32
CA LEU A 154 -14.39 -11.92 1.02
C LEU A 154 -14.21 -13.26 0.29
N ARG A 155 -13.81 -14.32 1.03
CA ARG A 155 -13.68 -15.67 0.47
C ARG A 155 -15.02 -16.27 0.09
N ALA A 156 -16.06 -16.05 0.89
CA ALA A 156 -17.43 -16.44 0.57
C ALA A 156 -17.90 -15.77 -0.73
N ALA A 157 -17.70 -14.46 -0.87
CA ALA A 157 -18.06 -13.71 -2.07
C ALA A 157 -17.37 -14.27 -3.32
N SER A 158 -16.08 -14.59 -3.20
CA SER A 158 -15.29 -15.19 -4.28
C SER A 158 -15.77 -16.60 -4.66
N ALA A 159 -16.16 -17.41 -3.66
CA ALA A 159 -16.72 -18.73 -3.88
C ALA A 159 -18.13 -18.67 -4.51
N LEU A 160 -18.96 -17.71 -4.12
CA LEU A 160 -20.27 -17.44 -4.73
C LEU A 160 -20.14 -17.01 -6.19
N PHE A 161 -19.14 -16.19 -6.50
CA PHE A 161 -18.84 -15.78 -7.88
C PHE A 161 -18.49 -17.01 -8.74
N GLN A 162 -17.64 -17.90 -8.23
CA GLN A 162 -17.29 -19.16 -8.91
C GLN A 162 -18.49 -20.11 -9.03
N ALA A 163 -19.43 -20.05 -8.09
CA ALA A 163 -20.68 -20.79 -8.15
C ALA A 163 -21.71 -20.19 -9.14
N GLY A 164 -21.40 -19.07 -9.80
CA GLY A 164 -22.30 -18.36 -10.71
C GLY A 164 -23.41 -17.55 -10.01
N SER A 165 -23.37 -17.45 -8.67
CA SER A 165 -24.34 -16.70 -7.88
C SER A 165 -23.92 -15.22 -7.79
N TYR A 166 -23.93 -14.52 -8.92
CA TYR A 166 -23.35 -13.17 -9.05
C TYR A 166 -24.04 -12.13 -8.17
N ALA A 167 -25.37 -12.22 -7.99
CA ALA A 167 -26.12 -11.29 -7.15
C ALA A 167 -25.74 -11.43 -5.67
N ASP A 168 -25.65 -12.66 -5.17
CA ASP A 168 -25.24 -12.93 -3.79
C ASP A 168 -23.78 -12.56 -3.57
N ALA A 169 -22.90 -12.88 -4.54
CA ALA A 169 -21.49 -12.51 -4.50
C ALA A 169 -21.31 -10.99 -4.41
N GLN A 170 -22.03 -10.22 -5.25
CA GLN A 170 -22.02 -8.77 -5.21
C GLN A 170 -22.43 -8.24 -3.83
N ALA A 171 -23.52 -8.76 -3.26
CA ALA A 171 -23.99 -8.34 -1.94
C ALA A 171 -22.94 -8.58 -0.83
N GLN A 172 -22.20 -9.69 -0.90
CA GLN A 172 -21.12 -9.98 0.06
C GLN A 172 -19.89 -9.07 -0.14
N PHE A 173 -19.50 -8.76 -1.38
CA PHE A 173 -18.43 -7.80 -1.62
C PHE A 173 -18.80 -6.38 -1.16
N GLU A 174 -20.04 -5.95 -1.39
CA GLU A 174 -20.55 -4.66 -0.91
C GLU A 174 -20.62 -4.61 0.62
N LYS A 175 -20.98 -5.72 1.26
CA LYS A 175 -20.92 -5.84 2.72
C LYS A 175 -19.48 -5.68 3.23
N PHE A 176 -18.53 -6.37 2.60
CA PHE A 176 -17.10 -6.25 2.95
C PHE A 176 -16.60 -4.80 2.85
N LEU A 177 -16.93 -4.09 1.76
CA LEU A 177 -16.52 -2.69 1.59
C LEU A 177 -17.17 -1.72 2.59
N ARG A 178 -18.37 -2.05 3.09
CA ARG A 178 -19.03 -1.25 4.14
C ARG A 178 -18.42 -1.50 5.51
N GLU A 179 -18.04 -2.73 5.81
CA GLU A 179 -17.48 -3.13 7.10
C GLU A 179 -15.99 -2.76 7.23
N ASP A 180 -15.21 -2.88 6.16
CA ASP A 180 -13.77 -2.60 6.16
C ASP A 180 -13.32 -1.83 4.89
N PRO A 181 -13.69 -0.54 4.76
CA PRO A 181 -13.35 0.28 3.59
C PRO A 181 -11.86 0.58 3.45
N GLY A 182 -11.08 0.44 4.54
CA GLY A 182 -9.64 0.69 4.59
C GLY A 182 -8.79 -0.57 4.39
N SER A 183 -9.42 -1.72 4.17
CA SER A 183 -8.72 -2.98 3.99
C SER A 183 -7.78 -2.95 2.78
N PRO A 184 -6.60 -3.61 2.82
CA PRO A 184 -5.78 -3.81 1.63
C PRO A 184 -6.54 -4.57 0.52
N PHE A 185 -7.60 -5.30 0.88
CA PHE A 185 -8.46 -6.01 -0.08
C PHE A 185 -9.63 -5.16 -0.61
N ALA A 186 -9.76 -3.89 -0.22
CA ALA A 186 -10.86 -3.04 -0.67
C ALA A 186 -10.87 -2.87 -2.20
N ALA A 187 -9.70 -2.63 -2.82
CA ALA A 187 -9.59 -2.57 -4.27
C ALA A 187 -10.04 -3.89 -4.93
N GLN A 188 -9.62 -5.03 -4.38
CA GLN A 188 -9.98 -6.36 -4.88
C GLN A 188 -11.48 -6.64 -4.73
N ALA A 189 -12.10 -6.26 -3.62
CA ALA A 189 -13.54 -6.40 -3.41
C ALA A 189 -14.33 -5.50 -4.38
N ALA A 190 -13.88 -4.28 -4.64
CA ALA A 190 -14.48 -3.40 -5.64
C ALA A 190 -14.41 -4.02 -7.05
N PHE A 191 -13.27 -4.63 -7.42
CA PHE A 191 -13.15 -5.40 -8.65
C PHE A 191 -14.08 -6.61 -8.68
N GLY A 192 -14.23 -7.32 -7.55
CA GLY A 192 -15.20 -8.41 -7.40
C GLY A 192 -16.63 -7.97 -7.71
N ILE A 193 -17.06 -6.79 -7.25
CA ILE A 193 -18.37 -6.20 -7.58
C ILE A 193 -18.49 -5.98 -9.09
N ALA A 194 -17.51 -5.32 -9.69
CA ALA A 194 -17.52 -5.04 -11.14
C ALA A 194 -17.55 -6.34 -11.97
N ALA A 195 -16.78 -7.35 -11.57
CA ALA A 195 -16.76 -8.67 -12.21
C ALA A 195 -18.09 -9.42 -12.04
N CYS A 196 -18.76 -9.32 -10.88
CA CYS A 196 -20.10 -9.86 -10.68
C CYS A 196 -21.11 -9.23 -11.65
N MET A 197 -21.04 -7.90 -11.82
CA MET A 197 -21.95 -7.19 -12.74
C MET A 197 -21.69 -7.56 -14.20
N ASP A 198 -20.41 -7.69 -14.57
CA ASP A 198 -19.98 -8.12 -15.91
C ASP A 198 -20.50 -9.53 -16.22
N ALA A 199 -20.25 -10.48 -15.32
CA ALA A 199 -20.72 -11.86 -15.46
C ALA A 199 -22.25 -12.00 -15.40
N ALA A 200 -22.95 -11.07 -14.74
CA ALA A 200 -24.40 -10.97 -14.75
C ALA A 200 -24.97 -10.32 -16.03
N GLY A 201 -24.14 -9.99 -17.01
CA GLY A 201 -24.54 -9.38 -18.29
C GLY A 201 -24.79 -7.87 -18.21
N LYS A 202 -24.49 -7.22 -17.08
CA LYS A 202 -24.66 -5.78 -16.87
C LYS A 202 -23.40 -5.02 -17.29
N GLY A 203 -22.97 -5.22 -18.53
CA GLY A 203 -21.69 -4.69 -19.03
C GLY A 203 -21.56 -3.16 -18.93
N SER A 204 -22.62 -2.39 -19.14
CA SER A 204 -22.58 -0.92 -19.01
C SER A 204 -22.31 -0.47 -17.57
N GLU A 205 -22.96 -1.10 -16.59
CA GLU A 205 -22.74 -0.81 -15.17
C GLU A 205 -21.35 -1.29 -14.71
N ALA A 206 -20.90 -2.44 -15.21
CA ALA A 206 -19.57 -2.97 -14.94
C ALA A 206 -18.46 -2.03 -15.44
N LEU A 207 -18.59 -1.47 -16.65
CA LEU A 207 -17.65 -0.47 -17.19
C LEU A 207 -17.51 0.74 -16.25
N ALA A 208 -18.64 1.29 -15.79
CA ALA A 208 -18.60 2.43 -14.87
C ALA A 208 -17.86 2.08 -13.57
N LYS A 209 -18.02 0.84 -13.06
CA LYS A 209 -17.32 0.36 -11.87
C LYS A 209 -15.83 0.11 -12.11
N TYR A 210 -15.44 -0.46 -13.25
CA TYR A 210 -14.02 -0.61 -13.60
C TYR A 210 -13.33 0.75 -13.76
N GLU A 211 -14.00 1.74 -14.35
CA GLU A 211 -13.48 3.11 -14.42
C GLU A 211 -13.32 3.74 -13.02
N GLU A 212 -14.26 3.50 -12.10
CA GLU A 212 -14.14 3.96 -10.71
C GLU A 212 -12.89 3.37 -10.05
N ILE A 213 -12.63 2.07 -10.25
CA ILE A 213 -11.46 1.36 -9.69
C ILE A 213 -10.15 1.93 -10.24
N THR A 214 -10.06 2.14 -11.56
CA THR A 214 -8.84 2.69 -12.18
C THR A 214 -8.53 4.12 -11.74
N LYS A 215 -9.57 4.92 -11.43
CA LYS A 215 -9.42 6.28 -10.89
C LYS A 215 -9.07 6.28 -9.41
N ARG A 216 -9.67 5.38 -8.63
CA ARG A 216 -9.53 5.34 -7.16
C ARG A 216 -8.27 4.60 -6.70
N TYR A 217 -7.82 3.61 -7.45
CA TYR A 217 -6.68 2.74 -7.11
C TYR A 217 -5.61 2.67 -8.22
N PRO A 218 -5.12 3.81 -8.77
CA PRO A 218 -4.31 3.84 -9.98
C PRO A 218 -2.94 3.14 -9.88
N SER A 219 -2.42 2.96 -8.66
CA SER A 219 -1.13 2.31 -8.40
C SER A 219 -1.24 0.83 -8.04
N GLU A 220 -2.45 0.33 -7.80
CA GLU A 220 -2.69 -1.05 -7.42
C GLU A 220 -2.73 -1.96 -8.64
N SER A 221 -2.25 -3.19 -8.50
CA SER A 221 -2.33 -4.22 -9.58
C SER A 221 -3.77 -4.46 -10.06
N VAL A 222 -4.75 -4.21 -9.19
CA VAL A 222 -6.18 -4.30 -9.49
C VAL A 222 -6.62 -3.28 -10.55
N ALA A 223 -5.98 -2.11 -10.64
CA ALA A 223 -6.31 -1.14 -11.70
C ALA A 223 -5.91 -1.67 -13.08
N ASP A 224 -4.76 -2.33 -13.21
CA ASP A 224 -4.36 -2.95 -14.49
C ASP A 224 -5.31 -4.09 -14.86
N GLN A 225 -5.76 -4.87 -13.86
CA GLN A 225 -6.78 -5.90 -14.06
C GLN A 225 -8.12 -5.30 -14.52
N ALA A 226 -8.55 -4.19 -13.91
CA ALA A 226 -9.78 -3.49 -14.28
C ALA A 226 -9.71 -2.90 -15.71
N LYS A 227 -8.55 -2.37 -16.12
CA LYS A 227 -8.33 -1.90 -17.51
C LYS A 227 -8.42 -3.06 -18.50
N LEU A 228 -7.82 -4.20 -18.18
CA LEU A 228 -7.90 -5.39 -19.03
C LEU A 228 -9.34 -5.90 -19.16
N ALA A 229 -10.07 -5.99 -18.03
CA ALA A 229 -11.48 -6.36 -18.03
C ALA A 229 -12.35 -5.37 -18.84
N THR A 230 -12.05 -4.08 -18.75
CA THR A 230 -12.69 -3.04 -19.55
C THR A 230 -12.44 -3.24 -21.05
N ALA A 231 -11.20 -3.56 -21.44
CA ALA A 231 -10.87 -3.84 -22.83
C ALA A 231 -11.61 -5.09 -23.36
N THR A 232 -11.67 -6.17 -22.59
CA THR A 232 -12.43 -7.37 -22.98
C THR A 232 -13.92 -7.08 -23.14
N LEU A 233 -14.46 -6.21 -22.28
CA LEU A 233 -15.86 -5.82 -22.33
C LEU A 233 -16.17 -4.92 -23.52
N TYR A 234 -15.24 -4.04 -23.92
CA TYR A 234 -15.36 -3.30 -25.18
C TYR A 234 -15.30 -4.22 -26.41
N ALA A 235 -14.43 -5.24 -26.38
CA ALA A 235 -14.37 -6.23 -27.44
C ALA A 235 -15.69 -7.00 -27.57
N SER A 236 -16.29 -7.44 -26.45
CA SER A 236 -17.58 -8.14 -26.47
C SER A 236 -18.76 -7.26 -26.87
N GLN A 237 -18.67 -5.94 -26.64
CA GLN A 237 -19.66 -4.94 -27.09
C GLN A 237 -19.51 -4.52 -28.55
N ASN A 238 -18.71 -5.24 -29.35
CA ASN A 238 -18.45 -4.94 -30.75
C ASN A 238 -17.82 -3.53 -30.96
N LYS A 239 -17.02 -3.07 -29.99
CA LYS A 239 -16.23 -1.82 -30.06
C LYS A 239 -14.73 -2.13 -30.04
N PRO A 240 -14.20 -2.82 -31.07
CA PRO A 240 -12.82 -3.27 -31.08
C PRO A 240 -11.82 -2.11 -31.12
N ASP A 241 -12.17 -0.95 -31.68
CA ASP A 241 -11.31 0.23 -31.70
C ASP A 241 -10.98 0.75 -30.29
N GLN A 242 -11.96 0.77 -29.40
CA GLN A 242 -11.78 1.22 -28.01
C GLN A 242 -10.98 0.21 -27.20
N ALA A 243 -11.27 -1.08 -27.38
CA ALA A 243 -10.53 -2.17 -26.74
C ALA A 243 -9.05 -2.15 -27.15
N TYR A 244 -8.78 -2.04 -28.45
CA TYR A 244 -7.43 -2.03 -29.00
C TYR A 244 -6.60 -0.85 -28.50
N LYS A 245 -7.19 0.35 -28.50
CA LYS A 245 -6.52 1.56 -27.98
C LYS A 245 -6.15 1.41 -26.51
N LEU A 246 -7.06 0.90 -25.69
CA LEU A 246 -6.82 0.72 -24.26
C LEU A 246 -5.70 -0.29 -24.00
N LEU A 247 -5.66 -1.38 -24.77
CA LEU A 247 -4.59 -2.38 -24.67
C LEU A 247 -3.24 -1.84 -25.16
N ASP A 248 -3.20 -1.07 -26.25
CA ASP A 248 -1.98 -0.41 -26.75
C ASP A 248 -1.43 0.58 -25.70
N GLU A 249 -2.30 1.32 -25.00
CA GLU A 249 -1.90 2.21 -23.90
C GLU A 249 -1.28 1.43 -22.73
N MET A 250 -1.89 0.31 -22.32
CA MET A 250 -1.34 -0.57 -21.28
C MET A 250 0.03 -1.11 -21.66
N ILE A 251 0.17 -1.54 -22.92
CA ILE A 251 1.41 -2.05 -23.51
C ILE A 251 2.50 -0.98 -23.54
N GLN A 252 2.19 0.23 -24.01
CA GLN A 252 3.13 1.34 -24.11
C GLN A 252 3.60 1.83 -22.75
N THR A 253 2.71 1.82 -21.76
CA THR A 253 3.08 2.18 -20.39
C THR A 253 4.11 1.20 -19.83
N GLY A 254 4.07 -0.07 -20.26
CA GLY A 254 5.05 -1.10 -19.90
C GLY A 254 5.11 -1.41 -18.39
N ARG A 255 4.07 -1.01 -17.64
CA ARG A 255 3.95 -1.24 -16.19
C ARG A 255 2.64 -1.98 -15.91
N GLY A 256 2.72 -3.00 -15.07
CA GLY A 256 1.57 -3.79 -14.65
C GLY A 256 1.76 -5.30 -14.75
N THR A 257 1.06 -6.04 -13.90
CA THR A 257 1.16 -7.51 -13.83
C THR A 257 0.48 -8.19 -15.03
N PHE A 258 -0.46 -7.50 -15.68
CA PHE A 258 -1.31 -8.04 -16.75
C PHE A 258 -0.87 -7.65 -18.17
N ILE A 259 0.32 -7.08 -18.33
CA ILE A 259 0.83 -6.63 -19.64
C ILE A 259 0.88 -7.78 -20.65
N GLN A 260 1.32 -8.97 -20.24
CA GLN A 260 1.44 -10.11 -21.15
C GLN A 260 0.09 -10.56 -21.70
N GLU A 261 -0.95 -10.57 -20.85
CA GLU A 261 -2.31 -10.88 -21.27
C GLU A 261 -2.88 -9.76 -22.15
N ALA A 262 -2.56 -8.50 -21.83
CA ALA A 262 -2.93 -7.36 -22.67
C ALA A 262 -2.31 -7.46 -24.09
N PHE A 263 -1.04 -7.85 -24.19
CA PHE A 263 -0.37 -8.12 -25.47
C PHE A 263 -1.05 -9.22 -26.28
N GLN A 264 -1.41 -10.34 -25.62
CA GLN A 264 -2.10 -11.45 -26.30
C GLN A 264 -3.43 -11.00 -26.87
N LYS A 265 -4.27 -10.33 -26.06
CA LYS A 265 -5.58 -9.84 -26.49
C LYS A 265 -5.49 -8.74 -27.54
N HIS A 266 -4.49 -7.88 -27.45
CA HIS A 266 -4.22 -6.85 -28.44
C HIS A 266 -3.90 -7.47 -29.81
N GLU A 267 -3.02 -8.48 -29.82
CA GLU A 267 -2.64 -9.18 -31.04
C GLU A 267 -3.80 -10.01 -31.61
N GLU A 268 -4.58 -10.68 -30.77
CA GLU A 268 -5.80 -11.39 -31.18
C GLU A 268 -6.79 -10.45 -31.88
N LEU A 269 -7.05 -9.27 -31.30
CA LEU A 269 -7.91 -8.26 -31.91
C LEU A 269 -7.37 -7.76 -33.25
N ALA A 270 -6.05 -7.58 -33.38
CA ALA A 270 -5.45 -7.19 -34.66
C ALA A 270 -5.50 -8.29 -35.73
N GLN A 271 -5.49 -9.57 -35.34
CA GLN A 271 -5.66 -10.68 -36.28
C GLN A 271 -7.12 -10.76 -36.76
N GLN A 272 -8.08 -10.58 -35.86
CA GLN A 272 -9.49 -10.54 -36.19
C GLN A 272 -9.87 -9.31 -37.02
N PHE A 273 -9.24 -8.16 -36.73
CA PHE A 273 -9.52 -6.87 -37.37
C PHE A 273 -8.22 -6.20 -37.85
N PRO A 274 -7.69 -6.56 -39.03
CA PRO A 274 -6.40 -6.06 -39.52
C PRO A 274 -6.30 -4.53 -39.64
N TYR A 275 -7.42 -3.83 -39.82
CA TYR A 275 -7.48 -2.36 -39.91
C TYR A 275 -7.13 -1.65 -38.59
N LEU A 276 -7.20 -2.33 -37.44
CA LEU A 276 -6.85 -1.75 -36.15
C LEU A 276 -5.35 -1.40 -36.08
N ARG A 277 -4.48 -2.22 -36.69
CA ARG A 277 -3.03 -1.95 -36.73
C ARG A 277 -2.73 -0.65 -37.46
N THR A 278 -3.39 -0.43 -38.60
CA THR A 278 -3.18 0.75 -39.43
C THR A 278 -3.76 2.00 -38.77
N ASN A 279 -4.95 1.90 -38.17
CA ASN A 279 -5.59 3.02 -37.48
C ASN A 279 -4.85 3.42 -36.20
N SER A 280 -4.33 2.45 -35.44
CA SER A 280 -3.55 2.74 -34.23
C SER A 280 -2.18 3.35 -34.54
N ALA A 281 -1.52 2.90 -35.62
CA ALA A 281 -0.27 3.50 -36.08
C ALA A 281 -0.46 4.97 -36.52
N ALA A 282 -1.62 5.30 -37.10
CA ALA A 282 -1.99 6.68 -37.45
C ALA A 282 -2.44 7.53 -36.24
N MET A 283 -2.96 6.90 -35.18
CA MET A 283 -3.37 7.57 -33.93
C MET A 283 -2.19 7.85 -32.97
N LYS A 284 -1.05 7.16 -33.12
CA LYS A 284 0.20 7.62 -32.49
C LYS A 284 0.57 8.96 -33.10
N PRO A 285 0.75 10.04 -32.32
CA PRO A 285 1.30 11.27 -32.88
C PRO A 285 2.61 10.90 -33.54
N ALA A 286 2.74 11.17 -34.84
CA ALA A 286 4.03 11.08 -35.51
C ALA A 286 5.00 11.90 -34.66
N THR A 287 5.93 11.23 -33.97
CA THR A 287 7.03 11.89 -33.30
C THR A 287 7.62 12.80 -34.36
N PRO A 288 7.60 14.14 -34.21
CA PRO A 288 8.21 14.99 -35.21
C PRO A 288 9.65 14.54 -35.27
N SER A 289 10.02 13.95 -36.41
CA SER A 289 11.38 13.53 -36.70
C SER A 289 12.25 14.73 -36.38
N LEU A 290 13.05 14.63 -35.31
CA LEU A 290 14.10 15.60 -35.05
C LEU A 290 15.11 15.41 -36.19
N THR A 291 14.83 16.05 -37.32
CA THR A 291 15.85 16.35 -38.30
C THR A 291 16.93 17.12 -37.53
N PRO A 292 18.16 16.62 -37.44
CA PRO A 292 19.22 17.38 -36.80
C PRO A 292 19.37 18.67 -37.58
N THR A 293 19.05 19.80 -36.94
CA THR A 293 19.39 21.12 -37.47
C THR A 293 20.89 21.12 -37.72
N PRO A 294 21.37 21.50 -38.93
CA PRO A 294 22.81 21.58 -39.15
C PRO A 294 23.39 22.61 -38.19
N ALA A 295 24.44 22.23 -37.47
CA ALA A 295 25.16 23.11 -36.58
C ALA A 295 25.57 24.41 -37.32
N PRO A 296 25.42 25.60 -36.71
CA PRO A 296 25.94 26.82 -37.31
C PRO A 296 27.48 26.75 -37.31
N ALA A 297 28.06 27.01 -38.48
CA ALA A 297 29.51 27.10 -38.69
C ALA A 297 30.14 28.17 -37.77
N PRO A 298 31.42 28.01 -37.36
CA PRO A 298 32.07 28.91 -36.41
C PRO A 298 32.41 30.24 -37.09
N ALA A 299 31.75 31.32 -36.67
CA ALA A 299 32.11 32.68 -37.08
C ALA A 299 33.33 33.15 -36.29
N ALA A 300 34.33 33.60 -37.04
CA ALA A 300 35.64 34.03 -36.61
C ALA A 300 35.63 35.25 -35.67
N ALA A 301 36.75 35.40 -34.95
CA ALA A 301 36.99 36.32 -33.86
C ALA A 301 37.20 37.80 -34.25
N ALA A 302 36.95 38.65 -33.24
CA ALA A 302 37.60 39.94 -32.89
C ALA A 302 37.05 41.26 -33.50
N PRO A 303 37.29 42.45 -32.88
CA PRO A 303 37.69 42.80 -31.50
C PRO A 303 36.85 43.92 -30.80
N LYS A 304 37.04 44.08 -29.48
CA LYS A 304 36.76 45.29 -28.63
C LYS A 304 37.65 46.49 -29.09
N PRO A 305 37.51 47.80 -28.71
CA PRO A 305 36.78 48.45 -27.59
C PRO A 305 36.10 49.82 -27.94
N ALA A 306 35.35 50.51 -27.06
CA ALA A 306 35.82 51.62 -26.19
C ALA A 306 34.67 52.27 -25.37
N ALA A 307 35.05 53.08 -24.38
CA ALA A 307 34.35 53.60 -23.18
C ALA A 307 33.27 54.72 -23.40
N PRO A 308 32.55 55.19 -22.34
CA PRO A 308 31.22 55.83 -22.43
C PRO A 308 31.13 57.36 -22.10
N ALA A 309 29.88 57.88 -22.19
CA ALA A 309 29.27 59.11 -21.61
C ALA A 309 29.20 60.38 -22.52
N PRO A 310 28.34 61.40 -22.26
CA PRO A 310 27.34 61.57 -21.18
C PRO A 310 25.91 61.99 -21.64
N THR A 311 24.96 61.88 -20.70
CA THR A 311 23.56 62.40 -20.68
C THR A 311 23.43 63.92 -20.85
N PRO A 312 22.31 64.41 -21.43
CA PRO A 312 21.75 65.71 -21.10
C PRO A 312 20.49 65.60 -20.22
N ALA A 313 20.37 66.60 -19.35
CA ALA A 313 19.42 66.81 -18.25
C ALA A 313 18.06 67.41 -18.73
N PRO A 314 17.09 67.69 -17.83
CA PRO A 314 15.65 67.64 -18.09
C PRO A 314 15.03 68.96 -18.59
N ALA A 315 13.91 68.85 -19.32
CA ALA A 315 13.05 69.99 -19.65
C ALA A 315 11.90 70.14 -18.62
N THR A 316 11.83 71.33 -18.04
CA THR A 316 10.88 71.86 -17.05
C THR A 316 9.45 71.98 -17.62
N PRO A 317 8.39 71.84 -16.79
CA PRO A 317 7.00 71.91 -17.26
C PRO A 317 6.49 73.36 -17.38
N ALA A 318 5.70 73.63 -18.41
CA ALA A 318 4.88 74.84 -18.52
C ALA A 318 3.46 74.60 -17.98
N LYS A 319 2.96 75.56 -17.21
CA LYS A 319 1.60 75.73 -16.66
C LYS A 319 1.20 77.19 -16.96
N PRO A 320 -0.07 77.63 -17.04
CA PRO A 320 -1.33 76.95 -16.73
C PRO A 320 -2.25 76.63 -17.89
#